data_AF-A0A8H6XD91-F1
#
_entry.id   AF-A0A8H6XD91-F1
#
_cell.length_a   1.000
_cell.length_b   1.000
_cell.length_c   1.000
_cell.angle_alpha   90.00
_cell.angle_beta   90.00
_cell.angle_gamma   90.00
#
_symmetry.space_group_name_H-M   'P 1'
#
loop_
_entity.id
_entity.type
_entity.pdbx_description
1 polymer ?
#
loop_
_entity_poly.entity_id
_entity_poly.type
_entity_poly.pdbx_seq_one_letter_code
_entity_poly.pdbx_strand_id
1 'polypeptide(L)'
;MPPPRLIVRLAILATVSLFALISMGLAAALIAAASQDGPFLDIALAAPALAIVVAILTLLTAPLMIALEIVRPGAYFTSMIIFEILWLGFLSVMWLASGAAQAVENIVLTGACTFASSDNFFDGFSNDPQAPDNSLQNICGEARAVAAFSFLNWLILMFYTLTVMIMSCVAMSRKRGRVWTESFANAPPICISFC
;
A
#
# COMPACT_ATOMS: atom_id res chain seq x y z
N MET A 1 -3.02 -22.02 21.76
CA MET A 1 -3.87 -21.50 20.66
C MET A 1 -3.74 -19.98 20.66
N PRO A 2 -3.35 -19.36 19.53
CA PRO A 2 -3.31 -17.91 19.43
C PRO A 2 -4.74 -17.34 19.57
N PRO A 3 -4.92 -16.18 20.23
CA PRO A 3 -6.23 -15.58 20.36
C PRO A 3 -6.79 -15.20 18.97
N PRO A 4 -8.11 -15.32 18.75
CA PRO A 4 -8.72 -15.15 17.42
C PRO A 4 -8.46 -13.77 16.77
N ARG A 5 -8.17 -12.75 17.58
CA ARG A 5 -7.84 -11.39 17.10
C ARG A 5 -6.45 -11.28 16.47
N LEU A 6 -5.51 -12.12 16.90
CA LEU A 6 -4.14 -12.16 16.37
C LEU A 6 -4.11 -12.78 14.96
N ILE A 7 -5.02 -13.72 14.70
CA ILE A 7 -5.20 -14.35 13.38
C ILE A 7 -5.69 -13.32 12.35
N VAL A 8 -6.66 -12.48 12.71
CA VAL A 8 -7.17 -11.42 11.83
C VAL A 8 -6.09 -10.39 11.51
N ARG A 9 -5.32 -9.97 12.52
CA ARG A 9 -4.20 -9.04 12.33
C ARG A 9 -3.13 -9.61 11.40
N LEU A 10 -2.73 -10.86 11.62
CA LEU A 10 -1.74 -11.54 10.79
C LEU A 10 -2.23 -11.66 9.34
N ALA A 11 -3.49 -12.04 9.13
CA ALA A 11 -4.08 -12.15 7.80
C ALA A 11 -4.05 -10.81 7.05
N ILE A 12 -4.45 -9.71 7.71
CA ILE A 12 -4.48 -8.39 7.08
C ILE A 12 -3.05 -7.90 6.77
N LEU A 13 -2.12 -7.99 7.72
CA LEU A 13 -0.73 -7.59 7.49
C LEU A 13 -0.05 -8.43 6.40
N ALA A 14 -0.36 -9.73 6.31
CA ALA A 14 0.12 -10.60 5.25
C ALA A 14 -0.47 -10.23 3.88
N THR A 15 -1.76 -9.89 3.80
CA THR A 15 -2.35 -9.43 2.53
C THR A 15 -1.73 -8.13 2.05
N VAL A 16 -1.54 -7.16 2.95
CA VAL A 16 -0.91 -5.87 2.61
C VAL A 16 0.56 -6.05 2.22
N SER A 17 1.30 -6.96 2.85
CA SER A 17 2.70 -7.23 2.47
C SER A 17 2.81 -7.91 1.10
N LEU A 18 1.90 -8.82 0.77
CA LEU A 18 1.82 -9.43 -0.57
C LEU A 18 1.51 -8.38 -1.65
N PHE A 19 0.53 -7.52 -1.42
CA PHE A 19 0.22 -6.44 -2.35
C PHE A 19 1.35 -5.41 -2.45
N ALA A 20 2.06 -5.12 -1.36
CA ALA A 20 3.25 -4.27 -1.39
C ALA A 20 4.38 -4.86 -2.24
N LEU A 21 4.62 -6.18 -2.16
CA LEU A 21 5.61 -6.87 -3.01
C LEU A 21 5.24 -6.79 -4.49
N ILE A 22 3.96 -7.02 -4.82
CA ILE A 22 3.47 -6.91 -6.20
C ILE A 22 3.67 -5.48 -6.72
N SER A 23 3.29 -4.47 -5.93
CA SER A 23 3.47 -3.06 -6.30
C SER A 23 4.95 -2.68 -6.46
N MET A 24 5.85 -3.22 -5.63
CA MET A 24 7.29 -2.98 -5.75
C MET A 24 7.85 -3.60 -7.03
N GLY A 25 7.45 -4.83 -7.37
CA GLY A 25 7.89 -5.50 -8.59
C GLY A 25 7.45 -4.75 -9.85
N LEU A 26 6.19 -4.31 -9.88
CA LEU A 26 5.66 -3.51 -10.99
C LEU A 26 6.35 -2.13 -11.09
N ALA A 27 6.57 -1.44 -9.97
CA ALA A 27 7.29 -0.17 -9.97
C ALA A 27 8.75 -0.32 -10.44
N ALA A 28 9.42 -1.41 -10.06
CA ALA A 28 10.77 -1.71 -10.53
C ALA A 28 10.81 -2.01 -12.04
N ALA A 29 9.82 -2.73 -12.56
CA ALA A 29 9.69 -3.00 -13.99
C ALA A 29 9.52 -1.71 -14.79
N LEU A 30 8.69 -0.77 -14.31
CA LEU A 30 8.51 0.55 -14.92
C LEU A 30 9.81 1.36 -14.96
N ILE A 31 10.60 1.36 -13.88
CA ILE A 31 11.89 2.06 -13.85
C ILE A 31 12.89 1.40 -14.83
N ALA A 32 12.88 0.06 -14.92
CA ALA A 32 13.74 -0.65 -15.86
C ALA A 32 13.39 -0.32 -17.32
N ALA A 33 12.09 -0.26 -17.66
CA ALA A 33 11.63 0.16 -18.98
C ALA A 33 12.01 1.63 -19.26
N ALA A 34 11.79 2.54 -18.30
CA ALA A 34 12.11 3.95 -18.44
C ALA A 34 13.60 4.22 -18.68
N SER A 35 14.49 3.36 -18.17
CA SER A 35 15.94 3.52 -18.33
C SER A 35 16.43 3.27 -19.76
N GLN A 36 15.62 2.65 -20.63
CA GLN A 36 16.01 2.33 -22.01
C GLN A 36 15.72 3.45 -23.01
N ASP A 37 14.71 4.31 -22.75
CA ASP A 37 14.15 5.22 -23.76
C ASP A 37 14.58 6.72 -23.64
N GLY A 38 15.60 7.03 -22.86
CA GLY A 38 16.25 8.36 -22.85
C GLY A 38 15.67 9.41 -21.90
N PRO A 39 16.26 10.63 -21.86
CA PRO A 39 16.19 11.57 -20.73
C PRO A 39 14.86 12.32 -20.54
N PHE A 40 13.84 12.07 -21.38
CA PHE A 40 12.55 12.76 -21.25
C PHE A 40 11.63 12.14 -20.18
N LEU A 41 12.00 11.00 -19.57
CA LEU A 41 11.25 10.32 -18.52
C LEU A 41 11.73 10.62 -17.08
N ASP A 42 12.70 11.51 -16.86
CA ASP A 42 13.25 11.78 -15.52
C ASP A 42 12.18 12.29 -14.52
N ILE A 43 11.17 13.01 -15.00
CA ILE A 43 10.03 13.47 -14.18
C ILE A 43 9.04 12.36 -13.82
N ALA A 44 9.02 11.25 -14.57
CA ALA A 44 8.15 10.10 -14.33
C ALA A 44 8.81 9.01 -13.44
N LEU A 45 10.07 9.22 -13.00
CA LEU A 45 10.72 8.33 -12.03
C LEU A 45 10.32 8.64 -10.59
N ALA A 46 9.78 9.83 -10.30
CA ALA A 46 9.48 10.26 -8.94
C ALA A 46 8.32 9.45 -8.31
N ALA A 47 7.22 9.22 -9.03
CA ALA A 47 6.12 8.41 -8.51
C ALA A 47 6.47 6.93 -8.26
N PRO A 48 7.15 6.20 -9.17
CA PRO A 48 7.48 4.79 -8.93
C PRO A 48 8.53 4.63 -7.83
N ALA A 49 9.46 5.58 -7.69
CA ALA A 49 10.40 5.61 -6.58
C ALA A 49 9.68 5.70 -5.22
N LEU A 50 8.65 6.53 -5.11
CA LEU A 50 7.87 6.64 -3.88
C LEU A 50 7.12 5.35 -3.56
N ALA A 51 6.56 4.66 -4.55
CA ALA A 51 5.92 3.35 -4.36
C ALA A 51 6.90 2.31 -3.80
N ILE A 52 8.15 2.28 -4.30
CA ILE A 52 9.19 1.37 -3.81
C ILE A 52 9.55 1.69 -2.35
N VAL A 53 9.75 2.97 -2.02
CA VAL A 53 10.07 3.38 -0.65
C VAL A 53 8.97 2.97 0.32
N VAL A 54 7.71 3.20 -0.05
CA VAL A 54 6.55 2.84 0.78
C VAL A 54 6.41 1.32 0.90
N ALA A 55 6.66 0.56 -0.18
CA ALA A 55 6.66 -0.90 -0.14
C ALA A 55 7.76 -1.47 0.77
N ILE A 56 9.00 -0.95 0.68
CA ILE A 56 10.11 -1.33 1.56
C ILE A 56 9.77 -1.01 3.01
N LEU A 57 9.24 0.19 3.28
CA LEU A 57 8.83 0.58 4.62
C LEU A 57 7.76 -0.35 5.17
N THR A 58 6.78 -0.73 4.35
CA THR A 58 5.74 -1.69 4.71
C THR A 58 6.33 -3.08 4.98
N LEU A 59 7.26 -3.54 4.15
CA LEU A 59 7.94 -4.84 4.29
C LEU A 59 8.89 -4.91 5.46
N LEU A 60 9.47 -3.81 5.92
CA LEU A 60 10.29 -3.79 7.13
C LEU A 60 9.41 -3.69 8.37
N THR A 61 8.39 -2.84 8.34
CA THR A 61 7.60 -2.54 9.54
C THR A 61 6.56 -3.61 9.87
N ALA A 62 5.96 -4.28 8.88
CA ALA A 62 5.04 -5.39 9.11
C ALA A 62 5.68 -6.58 9.86
N PRO A 63 6.80 -7.17 9.40
CA PRO A 63 7.46 -8.23 10.14
C PRO A 63 8.13 -7.73 11.42
N LEU A 64 8.56 -6.46 11.50
CA LEU A 64 9.04 -5.89 12.76
C LEU A 64 7.95 -5.94 13.84
N MET A 65 6.71 -5.58 13.50
CA MET A 65 5.58 -5.68 14.43
C MET A 65 5.30 -7.12 14.84
N ILE A 66 5.37 -8.09 13.91
CA ILE A 66 5.19 -9.52 14.22
C ILE A 66 6.34 -10.07 15.08
N ALA A 67 7.59 -9.71 14.74
CA ALA A 67 8.77 -10.16 15.47
C ALA A 67 8.76 -9.68 16.92
N LEU A 68 8.34 -8.43 17.16
CA LEU A 68 8.21 -7.89 18.51
C LEU A 68 7.16 -8.65 19.35
N GLU A 69 6.08 -9.13 18.73
CA GLU A 69 5.09 -9.98 19.41
C GLU A 69 5.66 -11.37 19.78
N ILE A 70 6.45 -11.97 18.90
CA ILE A 70 7.01 -13.31 19.10
C ILE A 70 8.15 -13.30 20.14
N VAL A 71 9.04 -12.32 20.09
CA VAL A 71 10.28 -12.36 20.88
C VAL A 71 10.01 -12.14 22.37
N ARG A 72 8.97 -11.38 22.75
CA ARG A 72 8.66 -11.13 24.17
C ARG A 72 7.16 -11.04 24.47
N PRO A 73 6.44 -12.18 24.44
CA PRO A 73 5.04 -12.24 24.84
C PRO A 73 4.90 -11.86 26.32
N GLY A 74 4.44 -10.63 26.60
CA GLY A 74 4.00 -10.20 27.95
C GLY A 74 4.91 -9.27 28.75
N ALA A 75 6.15 -8.99 28.34
CA ALA A 75 7.08 -8.15 29.12
C ALA A 75 7.21 -6.70 28.61
N TYR A 76 7.00 -6.52 27.31
CA TYR A 76 7.02 -5.23 26.66
C TYR A 76 5.57 -5.10 26.26
N PHE A 77 4.84 -4.24 26.95
CA PHE A 77 3.87 -3.39 26.29
C PHE A 77 3.71 -3.75 24.81
N THR A 78 2.63 -4.44 24.46
CA THR A 78 1.90 -4.12 23.24
C THR A 78 1.55 -2.63 23.35
N SER A 79 2.55 -1.81 23.05
CA SER A 79 2.73 -0.43 23.44
C SER A 79 1.81 0.42 22.60
N MET A 80 0.82 1.01 23.28
CA MET A 80 -0.15 1.96 22.73
C MET A 80 -0.81 1.45 21.44
N ILE A 81 -2.05 0.98 21.54
CA ILE A 81 -3.04 1.02 20.43
C ILE A 81 -2.88 2.30 19.59
N ILE A 82 -2.57 3.42 20.25
CA ILE A 82 -2.25 4.71 19.64
C ILE A 82 -1.05 4.64 18.68
N PHE A 83 0.07 4.00 19.04
CA PHE A 83 1.24 3.88 18.18
C PHE A 83 0.92 3.04 16.94
N GLU A 84 0.22 1.92 17.11
CA GLU A 84 -0.22 1.10 15.98
C GLU A 84 -1.18 1.86 15.05
N ILE A 85 -2.17 2.57 15.60
CA ILE A 85 -3.09 3.40 14.81
C ILE A 85 -2.34 4.52 14.09
N LEU A 86 -1.41 5.21 14.77
CA LEU A 86 -0.60 6.28 14.19
C LEU A 86 0.28 5.76 13.05
N TRP A 87 0.95 4.62 13.24
CA TRP A 87 1.84 4.04 12.23
C TRP A 87 1.08 3.52 11.01
N LEU A 88 -0.03 2.79 11.23
CA LEU A 88 -0.87 2.31 10.14
C LEU A 88 -1.59 3.46 9.42
N GLY A 89 -1.98 4.50 10.16
CA GLY A 89 -2.52 5.73 9.58
C GLY A 89 -1.49 6.41 8.67
N PHE A 90 -0.25 6.54 9.14
CA PHE A 90 0.86 7.06 8.35
C PHE A 90 1.12 6.23 7.09
N LEU A 91 1.19 4.90 7.21
CA LEU A 91 1.34 4.00 6.06
C LEU A 91 0.17 4.15 5.07
N SER A 92 -1.06 4.30 5.57
CA SER A 92 -2.22 4.52 4.69
C SER A 92 -2.05 5.82 3.88
N VAL A 93 -1.66 6.93 4.51
CA VAL A 93 -1.47 8.22 3.82
C VAL A 93 -0.34 8.13 2.81
N MET A 94 0.73 7.39 3.12
CA MET A 94 1.84 7.16 2.17
C MET A 94 1.39 6.35 0.94
N TRP A 95 0.56 5.33 1.11
CA TRP A 95 -0.04 4.59 -0.02
C TRP A 95 -0.99 5.46 -0.85
N LEU A 96 -1.77 6.33 -0.22
CA LEU A 96 -2.61 7.31 -0.91
C LEU A 96 -1.78 8.31 -1.72
N ALA A 97 -0.71 8.85 -1.14
CA ALA A 97 0.20 9.77 -1.82
C ALA A 97 0.87 9.09 -3.03
N SER A 98 1.29 7.83 -2.87
CA SER A 98 1.83 7.01 -3.97
C SER A 98 0.81 6.80 -5.09
N GLY A 99 -0.40 6.36 -4.76
CA GLY A 99 -1.48 6.17 -5.74
C GLY A 99 -1.86 7.48 -6.46
N ALA A 100 -1.90 8.59 -5.73
CA ALA A 100 -2.19 9.91 -6.30
C ALA A 100 -1.07 10.39 -7.25
N ALA A 101 0.20 10.23 -6.87
CA ALA A 101 1.32 10.57 -7.75
C ALA A 101 1.29 9.77 -9.05
N GLN A 102 1.04 8.45 -8.95
CA GLN A 102 0.87 7.57 -10.09
C GLN A 102 -0.35 7.95 -10.94
N ALA A 103 -1.45 8.38 -10.33
CA ALA A 103 -2.64 8.79 -11.08
C ALA A 103 -2.38 10.06 -11.90
N VAL A 104 -1.62 11.01 -11.38
CA VAL A 104 -1.25 12.24 -12.10
C VAL A 104 -0.33 11.93 -13.27
N GLU A 105 0.71 11.13 -13.06
CA GLU A 105 1.63 10.74 -14.13
C GLU A 105 0.94 9.86 -15.17
N ASN A 106 0.00 9.00 -14.75
CA ASN A 106 -0.84 8.23 -15.67
C ASN A 106 -1.71 9.11 -16.55
N ILE A 107 -2.10 10.34 -16.18
CA ILE A 107 -2.86 11.23 -17.08
C ILE A 107 -1.97 11.71 -18.24
N VAL A 108 -0.73 12.06 -17.94
CA VAL A 108 0.25 12.49 -18.95
C VAL A 108 0.65 11.31 -19.84
N LEU A 109 0.92 10.15 -19.22
CA LEU A 109 1.30 8.92 -19.93
C LEU A 109 0.11 8.33 -20.71
N THR A 110 -1.11 8.38 -20.17
CA THR A 110 -2.33 7.96 -20.90
C THR A 110 -2.56 8.88 -22.09
N GLY A 111 -2.31 10.19 -21.97
CA GLY A 111 -2.26 11.08 -23.13
C GLY A 111 -1.36 10.51 -24.22
N ALA A 112 -0.08 10.27 -23.90
CA ALA A 112 0.88 9.69 -24.84
C ALA A 112 0.43 8.33 -25.42
N CYS A 113 -0.15 7.43 -24.61
CA CYS A 113 -0.64 6.13 -25.06
C CYS A 113 -1.97 6.20 -25.86
N THR A 114 -2.81 7.19 -25.62
CA THR A 114 -4.02 7.43 -26.42
C THR A 114 -3.67 8.05 -27.76
N PHE A 115 -2.70 8.97 -27.82
CA PHE A 115 -2.23 9.53 -29.09
C PHE A 115 -1.44 8.51 -29.93
N ALA A 116 -0.72 7.59 -29.30
CA ALA A 116 -0.05 6.48 -30.00
C ALA A 116 -1.02 5.43 -30.59
N SER A 117 -2.29 5.42 -30.15
CA SER A 117 -3.30 4.44 -30.62
C SER A 117 -4.37 5.03 -31.54
N SER A 118 -4.57 6.35 -31.56
CA SER A 118 -5.64 6.97 -32.38
C SER A 118 -5.17 7.49 -33.73
N ASP A 119 -3.91 7.87 -33.92
CA ASP A 119 -3.51 8.55 -35.15
C ASP A 119 -2.10 8.18 -35.61
N ASN A 120 -1.99 7.77 -36.88
CA ASN A 120 -0.75 7.65 -37.67
C ASN A 120 0.02 8.99 -37.83
N PHE A 121 -0.11 9.92 -36.87
CA PHE A 121 0.47 11.26 -36.92
C PHE A 121 1.99 11.24 -36.70
N PHE A 122 2.51 10.24 -35.97
CA PHE A 122 3.94 10.05 -35.76
C PHE A 122 4.61 9.08 -36.75
N ASP A 123 3.84 8.50 -37.69
CA ASP A 123 4.35 7.60 -38.75
C ASP A 123 5.19 8.34 -39.82
N GLY A 124 5.28 9.68 -39.72
CA GLY A 124 6.02 10.54 -40.65
C GLY A 124 7.51 10.74 -40.33
N PHE A 125 8.03 10.27 -39.20
CA PHE A 125 9.42 10.51 -38.79
C PHE A 125 10.28 9.25 -38.58
N SER A 126 9.70 8.04 -38.68
CA SER A 126 10.44 6.78 -38.54
C SER A 126 10.17 5.86 -39.73
N ASN A 127 11.02 5.92 -40.75
CA ASN A 127 11.00 5.01 -41.90
C ASN A 127 11.58 3.61 -41.57
N ASP A 128 11.30 3.06 -40.38
CA ASP A 128 11.84 1.76 -39.97
C ASP A 128 10.71 0.70 -39.94
N PRO A 129 10.67 -0.26 -40.88
CA PRO A 129 9.57 -1.24 -41.01
C PRO A 129 9.54 -2.34 -39.94
N GLN A 130 10.31 -2.22 -38.86
CA GLN A 130 10.62 -3.31 -37.93
C GLN A 130 10.64 -2.88 -36.45
N ALA A 131 9.80 -1.93 -36.03
CA ALA A 131 9.58 -1.68 -34.60
C ALA A 131 8.38 -2.51 -34.10
N PRO A 132 8.57 -3.49 -33.19
CA PRO A 132 7.47 -4.25 -32.60
C PRO A 132 6.66 -3.36 -31.65
N ASP A 133 5.54 -2.89 -32.18
CA ASP A 133 4.47 -2.03 -31.70
C ASP A 133 3.72 -2.51 -30.42
N ASN A 134 4.28 -3.50 -29.73
CA ASN A 134 3.66 -4.18 -28.58
C ASN A 134 4.19 -3.67 -27.22
N SER A 135 5.35 -3.01 -27.19
CA SER A 135 6.04 -2.66 -25.94
C SER A 135 5.39 -1.49 -25.21
N LEU A 136 5.01 -0.43 -25.94
CA LEU A 136 4.38 0.77 -25.39
C LEU A 136 2.98 0.50 -24.81
N GLN A 137 2.18 -0.36 -25.46
CA GLN A 137 0.87 -0.75 -24.94
C GLN A 137 0.99 -1.53 -23.62
N ASN A 138 2.02 -2.38 -23.48
CA ASN A 138 2.25 -3.15 -22.25
C ASN A 138 2.63 -2.24 -21.07
N ILE A 139 3.52 -1.26 -21.29
CA ILE A 139 3.95 -0.31 -20.24
C ILE A 139 2.77 0.50 -19.69
N CYS A 140 1.84 0.91 -20.57
CA CYS A 140 0.67 1.68 -20.15
C CYS A 140 -0.35 0.86 -19.34
N GLY A 141 -0.46 -0.44 -19.60
CA GLY A 141 -1.23 -1.36 -18.76
C GLY A 141 -0.63 -1.53 -17.37
N GLU A 142 0.70 -1.63 -17.29
CA GLU A 142 1.44 -1.80 -16.04
C GLU A 142 1.33 -0.58 -15.12
N ALA A 143 1.44 0.64 -15.65
CA ALA A 143 1.32 1.88 -14.86
C ALA A 143 -0.07 2.06 -14.22
N ARG A 144 -1.14 1.66 -14.92
CA ARG A 144 -2.51 1.65 -14.37
C ARG A 144 -2.68 0.60 -13.28
N ALA A 145 -2.07 -0.57 -13.46
CA ALA A 145 -2.11 -1.62 -12.46
C ALA A 145 -1.44 -1.17 -11.15
N VAL A 146 -0.28 -0.51 -11.22
CA VAL A 146 0.41 0.04 -10.03
C VAL A 146 -0.46 1.01 -9.26
N ALA A 147 -1.10 1.97 -9.96
CA ALA A 147 -1.99 2.93 -9.32
C ALA A 147 -3.15 2.22 -8.59
N ALA A 148 -3.77 1.23 -9.24
CA ALA A 148 -4.87 0.47 -8.65
C ALA A 148 -4.46 -0.30 -7.37
N PHE A 149 -3.30 -0.97 -7.39
CA PHE A 149 -2.77 -1.67 -6.21
C PHE A 149 -2.43 -0.73 -5.07
N SER A 150 -1.90 0.47 -5.37
CA SER A 150 -1.65 1.49 -4.35
C SER A 150 -2.92 1.97 -3.67
N PHE A 151 -3.99 2.23 -4.42
CA PHE A 151 -5.28 2.60 -3.85
C PHE A 151 -5.92 1.45 -3.06
N LEU A 152 -5.76 0.21 -3.51
CA LEU A 152 -6.26 -0.96 -2.80
C LEU A 152 -5.57 -1.13 -1.44
N ASN A 153 -4.24 -0.97 -1.40
CA ASN A 153 -3.46 -1.00 -0.15
C ASN A 153 -3.88 0.12 0.81
N TRP A 154 -4.04 1.34 0.29
CA TRP A 154 -4.56 2.45 1.09
C TRP A 154 -5.93 2.12 1.69
N LEU A 155 -6.85 1.61 0.89
CA LEU A 155 -8.22 1.31 1.32
C LEU A 155 -8.25 0.24 2.40
N ILE A 156 -7.50 -0.86 2.22
CA ILE A 156 -7.39 -1.93 3.23
C ILE A 156 -6.84 -1.39 4.56
N LEU A 157 -5.77 -0.59 4.50
CA LEU A 157 -5.16 0.01 5.70
C LEU A 157 -6.10 1.03 6.37
N MET A 158 -6.83 1.82 5.60
CA MET A 158 -7.76 2.83 6.10
C MET A 158 -8.97 2.20 6.80
N PHE A 159 -9.58 1.18 6.19
CA PHE A 159 -10.65 0.41 6.84
C PHE A 159 -10.15 -0.28 8.11
N TYR A 160 -8.96 -0.88 8.08
CA TYR A 160 -8.39 -1.49 9.27
C TYR A 160 -8.15 -0.47 10.39
N THR A 161 -7.52 0.67 10.09
CA THR A 161 -7.29 1.71 11.11
C THR A 161 -8.59 2.27 11.68
N LEU A 162 -9.61 2.52 10.86
CA LEU A 162 -10.93 2.95 11.32
C LEU A 162 -11.60 1.91 12.24
N THR A 163 -11.59 0.64 11.88
CA THR A 163 -12.21 -0.41 12.71
C THR A 163 -11.53 -0.51 14.08
N VAL A 164 -10.20 -0.46 14.14
CA VAL A 164 -9.43 -0.48 15.40
C VAL A 164 -9.71 0.79 16.21
N MET A 165 -9.81 1.95 15.57
CA MET A 165 -10.16 3.21 16.22
C MET A 165 -11.56 3.17 16.82
N ILE A 166 -12.57 2.73 16.07
CA ILE A 166 -13.96 2.61 16.53
C ILE A 166 -14.04 1.65 17.73
N MET A 167 -13.40 0.48 17.64
CA MET A 167 -13.38 -0.49 18.74
C MET A 167 -12.74 0.08 20.00
N SER A 168 -11.70 0.91 19.84
CA SER A 168 -11.02 1.59 20.94
C SER A 168 -11.89 2.68 21.58
N CYS A 169 -12.60 3.48 20.77
CA CYS A 169 -13.57 4.46 21.24
C CYS A 169 -14.75 3.81 21.99
N VAL A 170 -15.31 2.73 21.45
CA VAL A 170 -16.39 1.98 22.11
C VAL A 170 -15.92 1.40 23.44
N ALA A 171 -14.71 0.83 23.48
CA ALA A 171 -14.14 0.31 24.72
C ALA A 171 -13.97 1.40 25.79
N MET A 172 -13.59 2.62 25.40
CA MET A 172 -13.53 3.76 26.32
C MET A 172 -14.91 4.20 26.82
N SER A 173 -15.89 4.31 25.92
CA SER A 173 -17.24 4.80 26.26
C SER A 173 -17.94 3.95 27.34
N ARG A 174 -17.55 2.68 27.47
CA ARG A 174 -18.11 1.73 28.44
C ARG A 174 -17.46 1.79 29.84
N LYS A 175 -16.69 2.84 30.15
CA LYS A 175 -16.06 3.09 31.47
C LYS A 175 -15.24 1.93 32.05
N ARG A 176 -14.72 1.03 31.21
CA ARG A 176 -13.69 0.07 31.64
C ARG A 176 -12.39 0.87 31.84
N GLY A 177 -11.86 0.90 33.06
CA GLY A 177 -10.61 1.60 33.36
C GLY A 177 -9.43 1.03 32.56
N ARG A 178 -8.46 1.89 32.21
CA ARG A 178 -7.16 1.55 31.59
C ARG A 178 -7.15 0.87 30.20
N VAL A 179 -8.19 1.09 29.38
CA VAL A 179 -8.27 0.62 27.97
C VAL A 179 -7.06 0.99 27.11
N TRP A 180 -6.46 2.16 27.33
CA TRP A 180 -5.30 2.64 26.56
C TRP A 180 -3.97 1.94 26.90
N THR A 181 -3.93 1.19 28.01
CA THR A 181 -2.72 0.51 28.51
C THR A 181 -2.87 -1.01 28.56
N GLU A 182 -4.04 -1.54 28.21
CA GLU A 182 -4.29 -2.98 28.23
C GLU A 182 -3.99 -3.63 26.87
N SER A 183 -3.41 -4.83 26.95
CA SER A 183 -3.06 -5.62 25.77
C SER A 183 -4.29 -6.25 25.12
N PHE A 184 -4.29 -6.32 23.78
CA PHE A 184 -5.33 -7.00 23.00
C PHE A 184 -5.56 -8.47 23.41
N ALA A 185 -4.56 -9.10 24.02
CA ALA A 185 -4.61 -10.49 24.48
C ALA A 185 -5.44 -10.68 25.77
N ASN A 186 -5.61 -9.63 26.59
CA ASN A 186 -6.23 -9.74 27.92
C ASN A 186 -7.62 -9.10 28.00
N ALA A 187 -8.11 -8.51 26.91
CA ALA A 187 -9.44 -7.90 26.87
C ALA A 187 -10.51 -9.01 26.92
N PRO A 188 -11.38 -9.04 27.95
CA PRO A 188 -12.42 -10.06 28.05
C PRO A 188 -13.32 -10.03 26.80
N PRO A 189 -13.89 -11.18 26.38
CA PRO A 189 -14.82 -11.20 25.27
C PRO A 189 -15.90 -10.15 25.52
N ILE A 190 -16.12 -9.30 24.51
CA ILE A 190 -17.21 -8.33 24.55
C ILE A 190 -18.47 -9.17 24.38
N CYS A 191 -18.99 -9.73 25.47
CA CYS A 191 -20.35 -10.22 25.52
C CYS A 191 -21.22 -9.00 25.28
N ILE A 192 -21.83 -8.95 24.10
CA ILE A 192 -22.87 -8.00 23.74
C ILE A 192 -24.11 -8.43 24.53
N SER A 193 -24.10 -8.21 25.84
CA SER A 193 -25.31 -8.25 26.65
C SER A 193 -26.08 -6.98 26.28
N PHE A 194 -26.95 -7.10 25.28
CA PHE A 194 -28.05 -6.16 25.12
C PHE A 194 -28.89 -6.25 26.40
N CYS A 195 -28.94 -5.15 27.13
CA CYS A 195 -29.97 -4.88 28.13
C CYS A 195 -31.06 -4.07 27.42
#